data_AF-A0A643F2G5-F1
#
_entry.id   AF-A0A643F2G5-F1
#
_cell.length_a   1.000
_cell.length_b   1.000
_cell.length_c   1.000
_cell.angle_alpha   90.00
_cell.angle_beta   90.00
_cell.angle_gamma   90.00
#
_symmetry.space_group_name_H-M   'P 1'
#
loop_
_entity.id
_entity.type
_entity.pdbx_description
1 polymer ?
#
loop_
_entity_poly.entity_id
_entity_poly.type
_entity_poly.pdbx_seq_one_letter_code
_entity_poly.pdbx_strand_id
1 'polypeptide(L)'
;MNLRAIFCASIAASLLSIAPAQTQELTKQDYLALPAKSLKNFQCAILIQNIGNIVKPAASSYLLSSSFTQKAYDLGKQYYEALETNKISVMDLTLDMPSEFKLDTTTIMARDQQEVIAFKLGRISIKATADILYKVGAVNNEGEVDTAKFKKKSPELLDEYCDFEGLNMPAPMLEKLQHDLRSSVQE
;
A
#
# COMPACT_ATOMS: atom_id res chain seq x y z
N MET A 1 18.83 31.45 -64.79
CA MET A 1 20.05 30.78 -64.27
C MET A 1 19.77 30.29 -62.86
N ASN A 2 20.00 28.99 -62.65
CA ASN A 2 20.24 28.24 -61.40
C ASN A 2 19.13 28.27 -60.32
N LEU A 3 18.28 27.25 -60.15
CA LEU A 3 18.46 25.86 -59.63
C LEU A 3 18.96 25.78 -58.17
N ARG A 4 18.20 24.98 -57.39
CA ARG A 4 18.47 24.32 -56.09
C ARG A 4 17.69 24.91 -54.91
N ALA A 5 17.08 24.14 -54.02
CA ALA A 5 16.73 22.73 -54.02
C ALA A 5 15.64 22.55 -52.95
N ILE A 6 14.68 21.68 -53.27
CA ILE A 6 13.64 21.17 -52.40
C ILE A 6 14.29 20.39 -51.25
N PHE A 7 13.94 20.71 -50.01
CA PHE A 7 14.05 19.80 -48.86
C PHE A 7 12.90 20.09 -47.89
N CYS A 8 11.69 19.66 -48.27
CA CYS A 8 10.64 19.40 -47.28
C CYS A 8 11.00 18.10 -46.57
N ALA A 9 11.71 18.21 -45.45
CA ALA A 9 11.90 17.09 -44.54
C ALA A 9 10.53 16.73 -43.96
N SER A 10 9.94 15.65 -44.49
CA SER A 10 8.74 15.03 -43.96
C SER A 10 9.10 14.43 -42.61
N ILE A 11 8.82 15.15 -41.52
CA ILE A 11 8.78 14.54 -40.20
C ILE A 11 7.54 13.67 -40.19
N ALA A 12 7.68 12.43 -40.66
CA ALA A 12 6.77 11.36 -40.33
C ALA A 12 6.90 11.17 -38.82
N ALA A 13 6.07 11.89 -38.06
CA ALA A 13 5.83 11.59 -36.67
C ALA A 13 5.24 10.19 -36.65
N SER A 14 6.11 9.20 -36.48
CA SER A 14 5.74 7.87 -36.05
C SER A 14 5.00 8.07 -34.72
N LEU A 15 3.67 8.13 -34.81
CA LEU A 15 2.78 7.87 -33.70
C LEU A 15 3.11 6.45 -33.26
N LEU A 16 4.12 6.33 -32.42
CA LEU A 16 4.29 5.22 -31.50
C LEU A 16 2.95 5.15 -30.77
N SER A 17 2.12 4.25 -31.26
CA SER A 17 0.98 3.77 -30.52
C SER A 17 1.57 3.19 -29.25
N ILE A 18 1.63 4.00 -28.21
CA ILE A 18 1.68 3.51 -26.84
C ILE A 18 0.33 2.82 -26.70
N ALA A 19 0.25 1.57 -27.14
CA ALA A 19 -0.81 0.70 -26.72
C ALA A 19 -0.80 0.83 -25.19
N PRO A 20 -1.92 1.23 -24.55
CA PRO A 20 -1.98 1.15 -23.10
C PRO A 20 -1.52 -0.26 -22.77
N ALA A 21 -0.49 -0.38 -21.94
CA ALA A 21 -0.07 -1.69 -21.44
C ALA A 21 -1.36 -2.38 -21.04
N GLN A 22 -1.71 -3.49 -21.70
CA GLN A 22 -2.93 -4.21 -21.41
C GLN A 22 -2.81 -4.57 -19.93
N THR A 23 -3.50 -3.82 -19.08
CA THR A 23 -3.53 -4.10 -17.65
C THR A 23 -4.19 -5.45 -17.58
N GLN A 24 -3.38 -6.49 -17.42
CA GLN A 24 -3.86 -7.85 -17.40
C GLN A 24 -4.84 -7.93 -16.24
N GLU A 25 -6.09 -8.21 -16.56
CA GLU A 25 -7.15 -8.34 -15.57
C GLU A 25 -6.71 -9.36 -14.52
N LEU A 26 -6.85 -9.00 -13.24
CA LEU A 26 -6.46 -9.86 -12.14
C LEU A 26 -7.27 -11.15 -12.16
N THR A 27 -6.64 -12.26 -11.81
CA THR A 27 -7.37 -13.51 -11.63
C THR A 27 -8.21 -13.47 -10.35
N LYS A 28 -9.17 -14.38 -10.22
CA LYS A 28 -9.94 -14.57 -8.99
C LYS A 28 -9.05 -14.73 -7.75
N GLN A 29 -7.97 -15.50 -7.87
CA GLN A 29 -7.02 -15.72 -6.77
C GLN A 29 -6.25 -14.44 -6.43
N ASP A 30 -5.90 -13.64 -7.43
CA ASP A 30 -5.26 -12.35 -7.19
C ASP A 30 -6.17 -11.41 -6.41
N TYR A 31 -7.46 -11.34 -6.76
CA TYR A 31 -8.46 -10.57 -6.02
C TYR A 31 -8.60 -11.03 -4.57
N LEU A 32 -8.62 -12.33 -4.31
CA LEU A 32 -8.70 -12.90 -2.95
C LEU A 32 -7.43 -12.64 -2.12
N ALA A 33 -6.28 -12.39 -2.76
CA ALA A 33 -5.04 -12.03 -2.09
C ALA A 33 -4.93 -10.53 -1.76
N LEU A 34 -5.74 -9.67 -2.38
CA LEU A 34 -5.71 -8.22 -2.16
C LEU A 34 -5.92 -7.80 -0.69
N PRO A 35 -6.84 -8.39 0.09
CA PRO A 35 -7.01 -8.07 1.51
C PRO A 35 -5.73 -8.21 2.34
N ALA A 36 -5.03 -9.35 2.19
CA ALA A 36 -3.78 -9.59 2.91
C ALA A 36 -2.69 -8.62 2.48
N LYS A 37 -2.59 -8.34 1.17
CA LYS A 37 -1.65 -7.33 0.64
C LYS A 37 -1.98 -5.93 1.18
N SER A 38 -3.25 -5.53 1.18
CA SER A 38 -3.72 -4.25 1.70
C SER A 38 -3.37 -4.08 3.18
N LEU A 39 -3.73 -5.07 4.02
CA LEU A 39 -3.40 -5.07 5.45
C LEU A 39 -1.89 -4.94 5.69
N LYS A 40 -1.08 -5.74 4.97
CA LYS A 40 0.38 -5.70 5.05
C LYS A 40 0.95 -4.31 4.68
N ASN A 41 0.38 -3.64 3.68
CA ASN A 41 0.79 -2.28 3.30
C ASN A 41 0.39 -1.24 4.38
N PHE A 42 -0.78 -1.35 5.02
CA PHE A 42 -1.12 -0.50 6.17
C PHE A 42 -0.13 -0.70 7.32
N GLN A 43 0.16 -1.96 7.66
CA GLN A 43 1.12 -2.32 8.71
C GLN A 43 2.51 -1.75 8.42
N CYS A 44 2.99 -1.85 7.18
CA CYS A 44 4.26 -1.25 6.78
C CYS A 44 4.25 0.29 6.92
N ALA A 45 3.18 0.97 6.48
CA ALA A 45 3.05 2.41 6.62
C ALA A 45 3.16 2.84 8.10
N ILE A 46 2.49 2.13 9.00
CA ILE A 46 2.52 2.39 10.44
C ILE A 46 3.95 2.22 11.01
N LEU A 47 4.66 1.15 10.62
CA LEU A 47 6.04 0.92 11.03
C LEU A 47 6.97 2.04 10.54
N ILE A 48 6.86 2.43 9.27
CA ILE A 48 7.67 3.51 8.68
C ILE A 48 7.35 4.85 9.33
N GLN A 49 6.07 5.16 9.61
CA GLN A 49 5.68 6.39 10.28
C GLN A 49 6.25 6.44 11.71
N ASN A 50 6.16 5.33 12.44
CA ASN A 50 6.68 5.24 13.79
C ASN A 50 8.21 5.43 13.83
N ILE A 51 8.94 4.81 12.90
CA ILE A 51 10.40 4.92 12.79
C ILE A 51 10.82 6.31 12.25
N GLY A 52 10.10 6.83 11.26
CA GLY A 52 10.38 8.09 10.58
C GLY A 52 10.21 9.34 11.44
N ASN A 53 9.41 9.27 12.51
CA ASN A 53 9.29 10.35 13.50
C ASN A 53 10.57 10.55 14.34
N ILE A 54 11.55 9.64 14.25
CA ILE A 54 12.77 9.64 15.08
C ILE A 54 13.97 10.22 14.32
N VAL A 55 14.03 9.99 13.01
CA VAL A 55 15.11 10.52 12.15
C VAL A 55 14.55 11.75 11.44
N LYS A 56 14.61 12.93 12.09
CA LYS A 56 14.21 14.26 11.56
C LYS A 56 13.28 14.17 10.36
N PRO A 57 11.94 14.18 10.51
CA PRO A 57 10.96 13.65 9.55
C PRO A 57 11.50 13.71 8.12
N ALA A 58 12.21 12.64 7.75
CA ALA A 58 12.88 12.67 6.46
C ALA A 58 11.74 12.70 5.46
N ALA A 59 11.73 13.67 4.54
CA ALA A 59 10.67 13.77 3.55
C ALA A 59 10.42 12.41 2.87
N SER A 60 11.46 11.58 2.75
CA SER A 60 11.40 10.17 2.36
C SER A 60 10.44 9.33 3.23
N SER A 61 10.63 9.23 4.55
CA SER A 61 9.81 8.37 5.42
C SER A 61 8.33 8.76 5.42
N TYR A 62 8.03 10.06 5.39
CA TYR A 62 6.65 10.53 5.27
C TYR A 62 6.04 10.19 3.89
N LEU A 63 6.77 10.46 2.80
CA LEU A 63 6.34 10.11 1.45
C LEU A 63 6.09 8.62 1.33
N LEU A 64 6.93 7.80 1.95
CA LEU A 64 6.87 6.35 1.92
C LEU A 64 5.73 5.77 2.71
N SER A 65 5.54 6.23 3.94
CA SER A 65 4.36 5.90 4.73
C SER A 65 3.09 6.26 3.93
N SER A 66 3.09 7.42 3.27
CA SER A 66 1.97 7.86 2.43
C SER A 66 1.78 6.95 1.21
N SER A 67 2.85 6.55 0.52
CA SER A 67 2.80 5.63 -0.62
C SER A 67 2.28 4.24 -0.23
N PHE A 68 2.75 3.69 0.89
CA PHE A 68 2.25 2.41 1.42
C PHE A 68 0.78 2.54 1.86
N THR A 69 0.41 3.65 2.48
CA THR A 69 -1.00 3.93 2.83
C THR A 69 -1.87 3.98 1.58
N GLN A 70 -1.48 4.75 0.56
CA GLN A 70 -2.21 4.85 -0.70
C GLN A 70 -2.34 3.48 -1.37
N LYS A 71 -1.25 2.72 -1.46
CA LYS A 71 -1.26 1.36 -2.03
C LYS A 71 -2.19 0.42 -1.24
N ALA A 72 -2.21 0.53 0.09
CA ALA A 72 -3.15 -0.23 0.92
C ALA A 72 -4.61 0.11 0.58
N TYR A 73 -4.92 1.40 0.44
CA TYR A 73 -6.24 1.86 0.03
C TYR A 73 -6.61 1.36 -1.38
N ASP A 74 -5.70 1.46 -2.35
CA ASP A 74 -5.94 1.05 -3.74
C ASP A 74 -6.22 -0.46 -3.82
N LEU A 75 -5.41 -1.28 -3.15
CA LEU A 75 -5.60 -2.74 -3.10
C LEU A 75 -6.91 -3.12 -2.42
N GLY A 76 -7.22 -2.49 -1.29
CA GLY A 76 -8.45 -2.76 -0.55
C GLY A 76 -9.70 -2.30 -1.32
N LYS A 77 -9.63 -1.16 -2.02
CA LYS A 77 -10.67 -0.67 -2.90
C LYS A 77 -10.92 -1.64 -4.07
N GLN A 78 -9.86 -2.08 -4.74
CA GLN A 78 -9.97 -3.07 -5.84
C GLN A 78 -10.64 -4.38 -5.37
N TYR A 79 -10.39 -4.82 -4.15
CA TYR A 79 -11.08 -5.98 -3.57
C TYR A 79 -12.59 -5.74 -3.42
N TYR A 80 -13.00 -4.61 -2.85
CA TYR A 80 -14.43 -4.29 -2.68
C TYR A 80 -15.14 -4.09 -4.03
N GLU A 81 -14.47 -3.46 -5.00
CA GLU A 81 -14.98 -3.33 -6.37
C GLU A 81 -15.10 -4.69 -7.07
N ALA A 82 -14.21 -5.64 -6.79
CA ALA A 82 -14.26 -7.00 -7.33
C ALA A 82 -15.44 -7.81 -6.75
N LEU A 83 -15.80 -7.59 -5.49
CA LEU A 83 -17.03 -8.15 -4.90
C LEU A 83 -18.28 -7.56 -5.55
N GLU A 84 -18.29 -6.24 -5.79
CA GLU A 84 -19.43 -5.54 -6.42
C GLU A 84 -19.64 -5.99 -7.87
N THR A 85 -18.55 -6.09 -8.62
CA THR A 85 -18.59 -6.48 -10.04
C THR A 85 -18.68 -7.99 -10.26
N ASN A 86 -18.89 -8.78 -9.19
CA ASN A 86 -18.98 -10.23 -9.21
C ASN A 86 -17.74 -10.95 -9.78
N LYS A 87 -16.57 -10.30 -9.76
CA LYS A 87 -15.29 -10.94 -10.09
C LYS A 87 -14.86 -11.94 -9.01
N ILE A 88 -15.27 -11.69 -7.77
CA ILE A 88 -15.23 -12.61 -6.62
C ILE A 88 -16.58 -12.61 -5.92
N SER A 89 -16.93 -13.71 -5.28
CA SER A 89 -18.15 -13.88 -4.48
C SER A 89 -17.80 -14.03 -3.00
N VAL A 90 -18.76 -13.72 -2.13
CA VAL A 90 -18.68 -14.00 -0.69
C VAL A 90 -18.45 -15.49 -0.40
N MET A 91 -18.91 -16.38 -1.28
CA MET A 91 -18.67 -17.82 -1.14
C MET A 91 -17.21 -18.22 -1.39
N ASP A 92 -16.42 -17.34 -2.00
CA ASP A 92 -15.02 -17.58 -2.32
C ASP A 92 -14.07 -17.19 -1.17
N LEU A 93 -14.61 -16.57 -0.11
CA LEU A 93 -13.82 -16.09 1.01
C LEU A 93 -13.33 -17.27 1.85
N THR A 94 -12.02 -17.39 2.00
CA THR A 94 -11.38 -18.46 2.78
C THR A 94 -11.19 -18.07 4.24
N LEU A 95 -10.89 -19.06 5.09
CA LEU A 95 -10.52 -18.81 6.49
C LEU A 95 -9.22 -18.02 6.65
N ASP A 96 -8.37 -17.96 5.62
CA ASP A 96 -7.06 -17.28 5.68
C ASP A 96 -7.13 -15.77 5.40
N MET A 97 -8.28 -15.27 4.93
CA MET A 97 -8.44 -13.83 4.69
C MET A 97 -8.48 -13.04 6.02
N PRO A 98 -7.88 -11.83 6.09
CA PRO A 98 -7.94 -11.01 7.30
C PRO A 98 -9.39 -10.74 7.71
N SER A 99 -9.68 -10.89 9.01
CA SER A 99 -11.03 -10.85 9.56
C SER A 99 -11.73 -9.52 9.31
N GLU A 100 -10.94 -8.47 9.19
CA GLU A 100 -11.35 -7.09 8.97
C GLU A 100 -12.01 -6.89 7.61
N PHE A 101 -11.65 -7.72 6.63
CA PHE A 101 -12.25 -7.73 5.29
C PHE A 101 -13.44 -8.70 5.19
N LYS A 102 -13.57 -9.66 6.11
CA LYS A 102 -14.67 -10.67 6.13
C LYS A 102 -15.97 -10.15 6.72
N LEU A 103 -15.91 -9.19 7.64
CA LEU A 103 -17.04 -8.76 8.46
C LEU A 103 -18.10 -7.93 7.74
N ASP A 104 -18.00 -7.74 6.41
CA ASP A 104 -18.66 -6.63 5.73
C ASP A 104 -19.51 -7.01 4.51
N THR A 105 -20.11 -8.21 4.54
CA THR A 105 -20.99 -8.73 3.46
C THR A 105 -22.32 -7.97 3.35
N THR A 106 -22.68 -7.15 4.34
CA THR A 106 -23.94 -6.38 4.38
C THR A 106 -23.68 -4.88 4.28
N THR A 107 -23.30 -4.38 3.09
CA THR A 107 -23.62 -3.00 2.65
C THR A 107 -23.32 -2.84 1.16
N ILE A 108 -24.07 -3.56 0.32
CA ILE A 108 -24.06 -3.38 -1.14
C ILE A 108 -25.17 -2.38 -1.58
N MET A 109 -25.87 -1.73 -0.64
CA MET A 109 -27.01 -0.83 -0.93
C MET A 109 -26.88 0.60 -0.38
N ALA A 110 -25.66 1.09 -0.13
CA ALA A 110 -25.46 2.49 0.30
C ALA A 110 -25.46 3.46 -0.89
N ARG A 111 -26.06 4.66 -0.73
CA ARG A 111 -26.11 5.71 -1.77
C ARG A 111 -24.72 6.27 -2.14
N ASP A 112 -23.73 6.15 -1.25
CA ASP A 112 -22.34 6.56 -1.48
C ASP A 112 -21.40 5.40 -1.14
N GLN A 113 -21.21 4.51 -2.12
CA GLN A 113 -20.37 3.31 -1.94
C GLN A 113 -18.89 3.66 -1.78
N GLN A 114 -18.40 4.72 -2.44
CA GLN A 114 -17.01 5.12 -2.36
C GLN A 114 -16.67 5.65 -0.96
N GLU A 115 -17.58 6.43 -0.36
CA GLU A 115 -17.46 6.85 1.04
C GLU A 115 -17.48 5.65 2.00
N VAL A 116 -18.38 4.68 1.77
CA VAL A 116 -18.44 3.46 2.58
C VAL A 116 -17.14 2.64 2.48
N ILE A 117 -16.61 2.43 1.27
CA ILE A 117 -15.33 1.73 1.07
C ILE A 117 -14.20 2.49 1.78
N ALA A 118 -14.11 3.80 1.63
CA ALA A 118 -13.09 4.62 2.28
C ALA A 118 -13.18 4.54 3.81
N PHE A 119 -14.39 4.59 4.37
CA PHE A 119 -14.64 4.44 5.80
C PHE A 119 -14.21 3.04 6.31
N LYS A 120 -14.54 1.98 5.58
CA LYS A 120 -14.13 0.60 5.91
C LYS A 120 -12.60 0.46 5.93
N LEU A 121 -11.94 0.95 4.89
CA LEU A 121 -10.48 0.96 4.81
C LEU A 121 -9.84 1.79 5.93
N GLY A 122 -10.47 2.90 6.33
CA GLY A 122 -10.06 3.66 7.52
C GLY A 122 -10.17 2.86 8.83
N ARG A 123 -11.20 2.03 9.01
CA ARG A 123 -11.29 1.13 10.17
C ARG A 123 -10.24 0.02 10.13
N ILE A 124 -9.95 -0.51 8.94
CA ILE A 124 -8.91 -1.53 8.73
C ILE A 124 -7.54 -0.97 9.11
N SER A 125 -7.21 0.27 8.75
CA SER A 125 -5.93 0.89 9.10
C SER A 125 -5.76 1.10 10.62
N ILE A 126 -6.84 1.42 11.33
CA ILE A 126 -6.82 1.48 12.81
C ILE A 126 -6.54 0.10 13.41
N LYS A 127 -7.19 -0.95 12.90
CA LYS A 127 -6.94 -2.32 13.37
C LYS A 127 -5.52 -2.78 13.05
N ALA A 128 -4.99 -2.46 11.88
CA ALA A 128 -3.59 -2.70 11.53
C ALA A 128 -2.61 -2.07 12.54
N THR A 129 -2.98 -0.89 13.08
CA THR A 129 -2.20 -0.22 14.14
C THR A 129 -2.23 -1.01 15.43
N ALA A 130 -3.42 -1.44 15.87
CA ALA A 130 -3.56 -2.28 17.06
C ALA A 130 -2.77 -3.58 16.91
N ASP A 131 -2.89 -4.28 15.78
CA ASP A 131 -2.17 -5.53 15.52
C ASP A 131 -0.66 -5.37 15.66
N ILE A 132 -0.10 -4.30 15.08
CA ILE A 132 1.33 -4.01 15.18
C ILE A 132 1.74 -3.68 16.61
N LEU A 133 0.95 -2.88 17.33
CA LEU A 133 1.20 -2.55 18.74
C LEU A 133 1.19 -3.80 19.63
N TYR A 134 0.26 -4.73 19.41
CA TYR A 134 0.23 -6.01 20.12
C TYR A 134 1.41 -6.90 19.72
N LYS A 135 1.76 -6.97 18.43
CA LYS A 135 2.87 -7.78 17.91
C LYS A 135 4.21 -7.40 18.55
N VAL A 136 4.47 -6.10 18.72
CA VAL A 136 5.68 -5.64 19.42
C VAL A 136 5.57 -5.73 20.95
N GLY A 137 4.38 -6.02 21.47
CA GLY A 137 4.06 -6.03 22.89
C GLY A 137 4.11 -4.63 23.52
N ALA A 138 3.77 -3.60 22.77
CA ALA A 138 3.78 -2.20 23.20
C ALA A 138 2.44 -1.73 23.79
N VAL A 139 1.54 -2.66 24.12
CA VAL A 139 0.30 -2.38 24.85
C VAL A 139 0.42 -3.01 26.23
N ASN A 140 0.20 -2.23 27.29
CA ASN A 140 0.19 -2.74 28.66
C ASN A 140 -1.20 -3.34 29.02
N ASN A 141 -1.32 -3.92 30.22
CA ASN A 141 -2.57 -4.54 30.68
C ASN A 141 -3.74 -3.56 30.87
N GLU A 142 -3.46 -2.26 30.85
CA GLU A 142 -4.43 -1.16 30.99
C GLU A 142 -4.83 -0.59 29.62
N GLY A 143 -4.25 -1.11 28.53
CA GLY A 143 -4.50 -0.64 27.16
C GLY A 143 -3.68 0.58 26.75
N GLU A 144 -2.72 1.01 27.57
CA GLU A 144 -1.84 2.13 27.25
C GLU A 144 -0.70 1.70 26.31
N VAL A 145 -0.31 2.62 25.44
CA VAL A 145 0.73 2.40 24.44
C VAL A 145 2.10 2.83 24.98
N ASP A 146 3.01 1.87 25.10
CA ASP A 146 4.44 2.12 25.34
C ASP A 146 5.12 2.52 24.03
N THR A 147 5.10 3.82 23.75
CA THR A 147 5.66 4.40 22.51
C THR A 147 7.17 4.16 22.38
N ALA A 148 7.92 4.10 23.49
CA ALA A 148 9.35 3.85 23.49
C ALA A 148 9.66 2.41 23.07
N LYS A 149 8.92 1.44 23.62
CA LYS A 149 9.01 0.04 23.21
C LYS A 149 8.54 -0.17 21.78
N PHE A 150 7.47 0.51 21.38
CA PHE A 150 6.98 0.44 20.00
C PHE A 150 8.06 0.89 19.03
N LYS A 151 8.64 2.07 19.28
CA LYS A 151 9.80 2.60 18.54
C LYS A 151 10.94 1.60 18.44
N LYS A 152 11.38 1.04 19.57
CA LYS A 152 12.55 0.16 19.62
C LYS A 152 12.37 -1.12 18.80
N LYS A 153 11.14 -1.66 18.77
CA LYS A 153 10.84 -2.96 18.17
C LYS A 153 10.28 -2.87 16.74
N SER A 154 9.77 -1.72 16.29
CA SER A 154 9.24 -1.57 14.93
C SER A 154 10.24 -1.98 13.82
N PRO A 155 11.54 -1.68 13.91
CA PRO A 155 12.48 -2.08 12.85
C PRO A 155 12.59 -3.59 12.65
N GLU A 156 12.38 -4.39 13.70
CA GLU A 156 12.44 -5.87 13.65
C GLU A 156 11.32 -6.46 12.78
N LEU A 157 10.24 -5.71 12.57
CA LEU A 157 9.06 -6.13 11.82
C LEU A 157 9.07 -5.65 10.36
N LEU A 158 10.04 -4.83 9.95
CA LEU A 158 10.06 -4.26 8.59
C LEU A 158 10.14 -5.35 7.51
N ASP A 159 10.97 -6.37 7.68
CA ASP A 159 11.10 -7.44 6.67
C ASP A 159 9.84 -8.32 6.61
N GLU A 160 9.10 -8.44 7.72
CA GLU A 160 7.83 -9.18 7.78
C GLU A 160 6.73 -8.43 7.01
N TYR A 161 6.64 -7.11 7.16
CA TYR A 161 5.49 -6.32 6.70
C TYR A 161 5.75 -5.42 5.48
N CYS A 162 6.99 -5.03 5.19
CA CYS A 162 7.31 -4.10 4.10
C CYS A 162 7.86 -4.81 2.86
N ASP A 163 7.07 -4.82 1.80
CA ASP A 163 7.54 -5.17 0.45
C ASP A 163 7.88 -3.89 -0.32
N PHE A 164 9.16 -3.58 -0.35
CA PHE A 164 9.68 -2.36 -0.99
C PHE A 164 9.83 -2.46 -2.51
N GLU A 165 9.89 -3.68 -3.07
CA GLU A 165 10.11 -3.88 -4.51
C GLU A 165 8.94 -3.31 -5.33
N GLY A 166 7.73 -3.40 -4.78
CA GLY A 166 6.52 -2.92 -5.44
C GLY A 166 6.22 -1.43 -5.32
N LEU A 167 7.18 -0.59 -4.92
CA LEU A 167 6.99 0.87 -4.80
C LEU A 167 7.55 1.70 -5.96
N ASN A 168 8.21 1.09 -6.95
CA ASN A 168 8.80 1.77 -8.10
C ASN A 168 9.67 2.99 -7.72
N MET A 169 10.35 2.91 -6.58
CA MET A 169 11.26 3.96 -6.13
C MET A 169 12.63 3.85 -6.78
N PRO A 170 13.35 4.98 -6.97
CA PRO A 170 14.76 4.93 -7.31
C PRO A 170 15.57 4.15 -6.27
N ALA A 171 16.42 3.21 -6.71
CA ALA A 171 17.23 2.38 -5.82
C ALA A 171 18.02 3.15 -4.74
N PRO A 172 18.66 4.30 -5.02
CA PRO A 172 19.38 5.06 -3.99
C PRO A 172 18.47 5.59 -2.87
N MET A 173 17.21 5.90 -3.20
CA MET A 173 16.23 6.37 -2.21
C MET A 173 15.76 5.21 -1.33
N LEU A 174 15.58 4.03 -1.92
CA LEU A 174 15.21 2.83 -1.20
C LEU A 174 16.33 2.35 -0.27
N GLU A 175 17.59 2.32 -0.74
CA GLU A 175 18.75 1.93 0.08
C GLU A 175 18.95 2.86 1.26
N LYS A 176 18.90 4.19 1.02
CA LYS A 176 19.00 5.19 2.09
C LYS A 176 17.87 5.02 3.11
N LEU A 177 16.65 4.76 2.66
CA LEU A 177 15.53 4.52 3.55
C LEU A 177 15.75 3.26 4.39
N GLN A 178 16.12 2.13 3.77
CA GLN A 178 16.34 0.88 4.49
C GLN A 178 17.45 1.07 5.54
N HIS A 179 18.50 1.81 5.21
CA HIS A 179 19.53 2.22 6.15
C HIS A 179 19.00 3.09 7.28
N ASP A 180 18.24 4.15 6.98
CA ASP A 180 17.68 5.08 7.97
C ASP A 180 16.68 4.38 8.90
N LEU A 181 15.90 3.43 8.38
CA LEU A 181 14.94 2.66 9.15
C LEU A 181 15.62 1.66 10.09
N ARG A 182 16.72 1.03 9.65
CA ARG A 182 17.46 0.00 10.41
C ARG A 182 18.51 0.57 11.37
N SER A 183 19.09 1.74 11.07
CA SER A 183 20.06 2.40 11.95
C SER A 183 19.45 2.89 13.27
N SER A 184 18.14 3.08 13.32
CA SER A 184 17.38 3.42 14.54
C SER A 184 17.43 2.35 15.66
N VAL A 185 17.96 1.16 15.39
CA VAL A 185 18.11 0.04 16.34
C VAL A 185 19.42 0.11 17.15
N GLN A 186 20.41 0.90 16.71
CA GLN A 186 21.78 0.88 17.25
C GLN A 186 22.13 2.01 18.23
N GLU A 187 21.17 2.86 18.61
CA GLU A 187 21.30 3.87 19.68
C GLU A 187 20.57 3.44 20.97
#